data_AF-M4E993-F1
#
_entry.id   AF-M4E993-F1
#
_cell.length_a   1.000
_cell.length_b   1.000
_cell.length_c   1.000
_cell.angle_alpha   90.00
_cell.angle_beta   90.00
_cell.angle_gamma   90.00
#
_symmetry.space_group_name_H-M   'P 1'
#
loop_
_entity.id
_entity.type
_entity.pdbx_description
1 polymer ?
#
loop_
_entity_poly.entity_id
_entity_poly.type
_entity_poly.pdbx_seq_one_letter_code
_entity_poly.pdbx_strand_id
1 'polypeptide(L)'
;MNSYTSRFLFDNYTLIVSEYLDSKHMHRTLTESGDELRRVAGIHEEEEFARVLPVYVFDLDVNTPLLLDRYHQSVAFKDMVIAVRTRGTQAVSDYTCNGRHVFVHTRDLERPLVGSILQSMWGVSSTHLTWSPRHNSTLVDYTWSVGQTPFGPFSDISSLSFVQKDAAKRNVILTSLNTTISSAIDVIDSAVAYGGEAVLVKQHRHSEFMQRWNLLKYKMEKSVSALSHNDFEMALYYLRSASHDLYSMHSVVYLASQEVEASLDCFKDPPFPWGAVSVSGVGLVALSYVYAKRDRLFKSKRKQF
;
A
#
# COMPACT_ATOMS: atom_id res chain seq x y z
N MET A 1 31.48 9.67 -14.68
CA MET A 1 30.19 10.38 -14.78
C MET A 1 29.84 10.43 -16.25
N ASN A 2 28.83 9.66 -16.67
CA ASN A 2 28.44 9.58 -18.08
C ASN A 2 27.38 10.67 -18.32
N SER A 3 27.69 11.65 -19.16
CA SER A 3 26.71 12.62 -19.66
C SER A 3 26.19 12.17 -21.02
N TYR A 4 24.94 12.50 -21.30
CA TYR A 4 24.29 12.18 -22.58
C TYR A 4 24.05 13.47 -23.36
N THR A 5 24.13 13.39 -24.69
CA THR A 5 23.98 14.56 -25.56
C THR A 5 22.67 14.49 -26.32
N SER A 6 21.92 15.59 -26.35
CA SER A 6 20.70 15.72 -27.14
C SER A 6 20.77 16.95 -28.07
N ARG A 7 20.18 16.85 -29.27
CA ARG A 7 20.22 17.90 -30.31
C ARG A 7 18.79 18.35 -30.65
N PHE A 8 18.53 19.66 -30.60
CA PHE A 8 17.23 20.22 -30.98
C PHE A 8 17.41 21.48 -31.83
N LEU A 9 16.49 21.64 -32.77
CA LEU A 9 16.34 22.82 -33.64
C LEU A 9 15.14 23.62 -33.13
N PHE A 10 15.36 24.88 -32.74
CA PHE A 10 14.26 25.83 -32.61
C PHE A 10 13.87 26.36 -34.00
N ASP A 11 12.58 26.64 -34.21
CA ASP A 11 12.10 27.34 -35.40
C ASP A 11 12.77 28.74 -35.45
N ASN A 12 13.76 28.87 -36.35
CA ASN A 12 14.85 29.86 -36.42
C ASN A 12 16.19 29.44 -35.74
N TYR A 13 16.95 28.63 -36.47
CA TYR A 13 18.43 28.57 -36.53
C TYR A 13 19.27 28.52 -35.24
N THR A 14 18.78 27.96 -34.14
CA THR A 14 19.66 27.61 -33.01
C THR A 14 19.62 26.11 -32.75
N LEU A 15 20.74 25.43 -33.06
CA LEU A 15 20.97 24.05 -32.66
C LEU A 15 21.57 24.08 -31.26
N ILE A 16 20.79 23.73 -30.24
CA ILE A 16 21.29 23.62 -28.87
C ILE A 16 21.69 22.16 -28.64
N VAL A 17 22.99 21.94 -28.42
CA VAL A 17 23.53 20.66 -27.93
C VAL A 17 23.49 20.73 -26.41
N SER A 18 22.56 20.02 -25.78
CA SER A 18 22.45 19.98 -24.32
C SER A 18 22.99 18.65 -23.80
N GLU A 19 24.02 18.74 -22.96
CA GLU A 19 24.47 17.63 -22.13
C GLU A 19 23.53 17.48 -20.93
N TYR A 20 23.12 16.25 -20.63
CA TYR A 20 22.23 15.97 -19.50
C TYR A 20 22.67 14.73 -18.72
N LEU A 21 22.15 14.64 -17.50
CA LEU A 21 22.31 13.49 -16.63
C LEU A 21 21.03 12.65 -16.67
N ASP A 22 21.18 11.36 -16.98
CA ASP A 22 20.04 10.42 -16.99
C ASP A 22 19.66 10.08 -15.55
N SER A 23 18.48 10.53 -15.13
CA SER A 23 18.00 10.34 -13.76
C SER A 23 17.78 8.87 -13.42
N LYS A 24 17.37 8.04 -14.39
CA LYS A 24 17.12 6.61 -14.17
C LYS A 24 18.42 5.84 -14.01
N HIS A 25 19.44 6.20 -14.78
CA HIS A 25 20.76 5.61 -14.62
C HIS A 25 21.36 5.96 -13.26
N MET A 26 21.22 7.22 -12.83
CA MET A 26 21.64 7.66 -11.50
C MET A 26 20.86 6.96 -10.39
N HIS A 27 19.54 6.85 -10.51
CA HIS A 27 18.68 6.12 -9.56
C HIS A 27 19.15 4.69 -9.37
N ARG A 28 19.33 3.95 -10.46
CA ARG A 28 19.85 2.57 -10.40
C ARG A 28 21.19 2.49 -9.68
N THR A 29 22.13 3.37 -10.04
CA THR A 29 23.48 3.39 -9.44
C THR A 29 23.42 3.67 -7.93
N LEU A 30 22.58 4.64 -7.52
CA LEU A 30 22.42 5.02 -6.11
C LEU A 30 21.71 3.94 -5.31
N THR A 31 20.74 3.24 -5.89
CA THR A 31 20.08 2.08 -5.28
C THR A 31 21.10 0.95 -5.05
N GLU A 32 21.97 0.67 -6.02
CA GLU A 32 23.03 -0.36 -5.88
C GLU A 32 24.03 -0.02 -4.76
N SER A 33 24.31 1.28 -4.51
CA SER A 33 25.17 1.75 -3.41
C SER A 33 24.42 2.14 -2.12
N GLY A 34 23.12 1.87 -2.03
CA GLY A 34 22.24 2.47 -1.01
C GLY A 34 22.63 2.15 0.43
N ASP A 35 23.03 0.90 0.71
CA ASP A 35 23.34 0.44 2.07
C ASP A 35 24.64 1.08 2.59
N GLU A 36 25.65 1.21 1.73
CA GLU A 36 26.90 1.89 2.07
C GLU A 36 26.64 3.37 2.36
N LEU A 37 25.84 4.05 1.53
CA LEU A 37 25.49 5.46 1.71
C LEU A 37 24.71 5.69 3.01
N ARG A 38 23.77 4.80 3.35
CA ARG A 38 23.04 4.86 4.63
C ARG A 38 23.95 4.69 5.82
N ARG A 39 24.90 3.75 5.75
CA ARG A 39 25.91 3.53 6.79
C ARG A 39 26.80 4.75 6.97
N VAL A 40 27.28 5.36 5.89
CA VAL A 40 28.10 6.58 5.92
C VAL A 40 27.31 7.77 6.49
N ALA A 41 26.01 7.84 6.19
CA ALA A 41 25.12 8.87 6.72
C ALA A 41 24.77 8.66 8.22
N GLY A 42 25.20 7.56 8.85
CA GLY A 42 24.92 7.27 10.25
C GLY A 42 23.44 6.97 10.53
N ILE A 43 22.68 6.55 9.52
CA ILE A 43 21.28 6.15 9.68
C ILE A 43 21.28 4.69 10.17
N HIS A 44 20.90 4.49 11.44
CA HIS A 44 20.86 3.17 12.07
C HIS A 44 19.48 2.54 11.86
N GLU A 45 19.42 1.21 11.74
CA GLU A 45 18.17 0.45 11.51
C GLU A 45 17.18 0.51 12.68
N GLU A 46 17.60 1.02 13.84
CA GLU A 46 16.77 1.09 15.06
C GLU A 46 15.60 2.09 14.96
N GLU A 47 15.55 2.94 13.94
CA GLU A 47 14.36 3.74 13.61
C GLU A 47 13.33 2.94 12.79
N GLU A 48 12.98 1.74 13.26
CA GLU A 48 12.15 0.74 12.54
C GLU A 48 10.75 1.27 12.13
N PHE A 49 10.32 2.40 12.69
CA PHE A 49 9.03 3.04 12.44
C PHE A 49 9.09 4.35 11.64
N ALA A 50 10.28 4.86 11.27
CA ALA A 50 10.41 6.12 10.54
C ALA A 50 10.69 5.88 9.06
N ARG A 51 9.85 6.43 8.18
CA ARG A 51 10.12 6.44 6.73
C ARG A 51 11.20 7.49 6.43
N VAL A 52 12.42 7.04 6.18
CA VAL A 52 13.53 7.89 5.72
C VAL A 52 13.51 8.01 4.19
N LEU A 53 13.50 9.24 3.68
CA LEU A 53 13.61 9.54 2.25
C LEU A 53 15.00 10.15 1.96
N PRO A 54 15.94 9.41 1.34
CA PRO A 54 17.23 9.96 0.96
C PRO A 54 17.09 11.02 -0.14
N VAL A 55 17.80 12.13 0.04
CA VAL A 55 17.88 13.25 -0.92
C VAL A 55 19.33 13.43 -1.33
N TYR A 56 19.65 13.06 -2.56
CA TYR A 56 20.98 13.18 -3.12
C TYR A 56 21.13 14.48 -3.89
N VAL A 57 22.03 15.36 -3.44
CA VAL A 57 22.33 16.64 -4.09
C VAL A 57 23.72 16.58 -4.69
N PHE A 58 23.78 16.55 -6.02
CA PHE A 58 25.03 16.59 -6.78
C PHE A 58 25.39 18.04 -7.07
N ASP A 59 26.32 18.58 -6.31
CA ASP A 59 26.88 19.91 -6.52
C ASP A 59 28.12 19.86 -7.40
N LEU A 60 27.95 20.22 -8.66
CA LEU A 60 28.97 20.07 -9.70
C LEU A 60 29.66 21.41 -9.96
N ASP A 61 30.99 21.45 -9.80
CA ASP A 61 31.82 22.61 -10.16
C ASP A 61 32.08 22.67 -11.68
N VAL A 62 30.99 22.74 -12.45
CA VAL A 62 31.01 22.87 -13.91
C VAL A 62 30.25 24.12 -14.34
N ASN A 63 30.79 24.84 -15.33
CA ASN A 63 30.16 26.04 -15.88
C ASN A 63 29.01 25.74 -16.83
N THR A 64 29.02 24.56 -17.45
CA THR A 64 27.95 24.12 -18.35
C THR A 64 26.71 23.78 -17.53
N PRO A 65 25.53 24.32 -17.89
CA PRO A 65 24.30 23.94 -17.20
C PRO A 65 23.99 22.47 -17.51
N LEU A 66 24.08 21.62 -16.48
CA LEU A 66 23.70 20.21 -16.55
C LEU A 66 22.42 20.02 -15.74
N LEU A 67 21.39 19.47 -16.41
CA LEU A 67 20.10 19.16 -15.83
C LEU A 67 19.84 17.65 -15.90
N LEU A 68 18.95 17.17 -15.03
CA LEU A 68 18.42 15.81 -15.06
C LEU A 68 17.40 15.70 -16.19
N ASP A 69 17.54 14.66 -17.02
CA ASP A 69 16.66 14.38 -18.16
C ASP A 69 16.38 15.63 -19.00
N ARG A 70 17.43 16.44 -19.23
CA ARG A 70 17.44 17.71 -19.97
C ARG A 70 16.71 18.89 -19.31
N TYR A 71 15.68 18.67 -18.48
CA TYR A 71 14.78 19.75 -18.04
C TYR A 71 14.74 19.98 -16.53
N HIS A 72 15.10 18.99 -15.73
CA HIS A 72 14.80 18.98 -14.31
C HIS A 72 16.04 19.30 -13.47
N GLN A 73 15.90 20.17 -12.48
CA GLN A 73 16.93 20.32 -11.45
C GLN A 73 16.83 19.22 -10.39
N SER A 74 15.63 18.68 -10.18
CA SER A 74 15.39 17.56 -9.29
C SER A 74 14.33 16.61 -9.86
N VAL A 75 14.51 15.32 -9.60
CA VAL A 75 13.58 14.27 -9.98
C VAL A 75 13.18 13.48 -8.73
N ALA A 76 11.88 13.25 -8.60
CA ALA A 76 11.29 12.44 -7.53
C ALA A 76 11.16 10.99 -7.99
N PHE A 77 11.72 10.07 -7.21
CA PHE A 77 11.45 8.64 -7.29
C PHE A 77 10.64 8.20 -6.07
N LYS A 78 10.09 6.99 -6.10
CA LYS A 78 9.28 6.45 -4.98
C LYS A 78 10.08 6.37 -3.67
N ASP A 79 11.38 6.12 -3.80
CA ASP A 79 12.32 5.76 -2.74
C ASP A 79 13.44 6.78 -2.51
N MET A 80 13.63 7.77 -3.39
CA MET A 80 14.66 8.80 -3.25
C MET A 80 14.36 10.06 -4.06
N VAL A 81 15.06 11.15 -3.75
CA VAL A 81 15.10 12.37 -4.58
C VAL A 81 16.52 12.59 -5.05
N ILE A 82 16.68 12.90 -6.35
CA ILE A 82 17.96 13.24 -6.95
C ILE A 82 17.89 14.68 -7.45
N ALA A 83 18.86 15.50 -7.08
CA ALA A 83 18.96 16.89 -7.52
C ALA A 83 20.38 17.23 -7.98
N VAL A 84 20.48 18.16 -8.93
CA VAL A 84 21.75 18.59 -9.53
C VAL A 84 21.86 20.10 -9.49
N ARG A 85 22.98 20.58 -8.97
CA ARG A 85 23.39 21.99 -9.01
C ARG A 85 24.64 22.12 -9.85
N THR A 86 24.71 23.17 -10.66
CA THR A 86 25.91 23.52 -11.44
C THR A 86 26.35 24.95 -11.13
N ARG A 87 27.58 25.31 -11.52
CA ARG A 87 28.13 26.65 -11.27
C ARG A 87 27.44 27.71 -12.10
N GLY A 88 27.02 27.36 -13.32
CA GLY A 88 26.21 28.19 -14.20
C GLY A 88 24.98 28.69 -13.45
N THR A 89 24.57 29.94 -13.71
CA THR A 89 23.51 30.60 -12.93
C THR A 89 22.13 30.41 -13.54
N GLN A 90 22.05 30.29 -14.87
CA GLN A 90 20.79 30.21 -15.60
C GLN A 90 20.89 29.23 -16.77
N ALA A 91 19.79 28.51 -17.02
CA ALA A 91 19.56 27.72 -18.21
C ALA A 91 18.27 28.18 -18.89
N VAL A 92 18.26 28.22 -20.23
CA VAL A 92 17.05 28.55 -21.00
C VAL A 92 16.10 27.35 -20.94
N SER A 93 14.85 27.61 -20.55
CA SER A 93 13.80 26.59 -20.57
C SER A 93 13.10 26.53 -21.92
N ASP A 94 12.49 25.38 -22.22
CA ASP A 94 11.63 25.20 -23.39
C ASP A 94 10.27 25.92 -23.22
N TYR A 95 9.97 26.44 -22.02
CA TYR A 95 8.74 27.19 -21.74
C TYR A 95 8.87 28.66 -22.09
N THR A 96 7.77 29.24 -22.58
CA THR A 96 7.64 30.68 -22.83
C THR A 96 6.48 31.27 -22.03
N CYS A 97 6.65 32.50 -21.56
CA CYS A 97 5.64 33.28 -20.86
C CYS A 97 5.57 34.67 -21.50
N ASN A 98 4.39 35.08 -21.98
CA ASN A 98 4.17 36.36 -22.65
C ASN A 98 5.17 36.64 -23.80
N GLY A 99 5.52 35.61 -24.58
CA GLY A 99 6.47 35.72 -25.69
C GLY A 99 7.94 35.79 -25.30
N ARG A 100 8.30 35.58 -24.03
CA ARG A 100 9.68 35.50 -23.54
C ARG A 100 9.99 34.11 -22.99
N HIS A 101 11.21 33.63 -23.21
CA HIS A 101 11.66 32.37 -22.62
C HIS A 101 11.73 32.47 -21.10
N VAL A 102 11.31 31.40 -20.42
CA VAL A 102 11.49 31.24 -18.98
C VAL A 102 12.90 30.74 -18.72
N PHE A 103 13.56 31.29 -17.71
CA PHE A 103 14.90 30.87 -17.30
C PHE A 103 14.81 30.03 -16.03
N VAL A 104 15.60 28.96 -15.98
CA VAL A 104 15.77 28.12 -14.80
C VAL A 104 17.03 28.58 -14.07
N HIS A 105 16.89 28.97 -12.81
CA HIS A 105 18.01 29.34 -11.95
C HIS A 105 18.68 28.08 -11.42
N THR A 106 19.73 27.62 -12.09
CA THR A 106 20.41 26.34 -11.83
C THR A 106 21.07 26.24 -10.45
N ARG A 107 21.28 27.38 -9.77
CA ARG A 107 21.79 27.44 -8.39
C ARG A 107 20.70 27.30 -7.32
N ASP A 108 19.47 27.68 -7.65
CA ASP A 108 18.37 27.73 -6.69
C ASP A 108 17.67 26.37 -6.65
N LEU A 109 18.09 25.53 -5.70
CA LEU A 109 17.57 24.17 -5.55
C LEU A 109 16.39 24.05 -4.60
N GLU A 110 16.10 25.07 -3.78
CA GLU A 110 15.10 24.98 -2.72
C GLU A 110 13.72 24.59 -3.27
N ARG A 111 13.24 25.34 -4.27
CA ARG A 111 11.94 25.12 -4.91
C ARG A 111 11.81 23.73 -5.56
N PRO A 112 12.71 23.32 -6.50
CA PRO A 112 12.59 22.00 -7.12
C PRO A 112 12.73 20.87 -6.09
N LEU A 113 13.60 20.99 -5.08
CA LEU A 113 13.72 19.99 -4.00
C LEU A 113 12.44 19.86 -3.20
N VAL A 114 11.82 20.96 -2.76
CA VAL A 114 10.55 20.92 -2.01
C VAL A 114 9.47 20.21 -2.84
N GLY A 115 9.38 20.49 -4.14
CA GLY A 115 8.45 19.81 -5.05
C GLY A 115 8.72 18.30 -5.13
N SER A 116 9.97 17.89 -5.35
CA SER A 116 10.32 16.47 -5.47
C SER A 116 10.16 15.69 -4.16
N ILE A 117 10.44 16.32 -3.01
CA ILE A 117 10.21 15.74 -1.69
C ILE A 117 8.71 15.54 -1.46
N LEU A 118 7.86 16.52 -1.81
CA LEU A 118 6.41 16.41 -1.68
C LEU A 118 5.82 15.27 -2.51
N GLN A 119 6.32 15.08 -3.72
CA GLN A 119 5.94 13.95 -4.57
C GLN A 119 6.33 12.61 -3.95
N SER A 120 7.57 12.47 -3.49
CA SER A 120 8.11 11.19 -3.03
C SER A 120 7.58 10.81 -1.64
N MET A 121 7.54 11.77 -0.72
CA MET A 121 7.20 11.53 0.69
C MET A 121 5.69 11.55 0.95
N TRP A 122 4.96 12.48 0.32
CA TRP A 122 3.52 12.66 0.55
C TRP A 122 2.64 12.38 -0.68
N GLY A 123 3.21 11.96 -1.81
CA GLY A 123 2.43 11.62 -3.01
C GLY A 123 1.70 12.83 -3.61
N VAL A 124 2.14 14.06 -3.34
CA VAL A 124 1.49 15.25 -3.88
C VAL A 124 1.85 15.41 -5.35
N SER A 125 0.86 15.32 -6.23
CA SER A 125 1.05 15.53 -7.66
C SER A 125 1.46 16.98 -7.97
N SER A 126 2.22 17.17 -9.05
CA SER A 126 2.51 18.52 -9.55
C SER A 126 1.23 19.25 -9.94
N THR A 127 1.18 20.56 -9.73
CA THR A 127 -0.05 21.34 -9.94
C THR A 127 -0.45 21.47 -11.41
N HIS A 128 0.45 21.24 -12.37
CA HIS A 128 0.06 21.14 -13.79
C HIS A 128 -0.47 19.76 -14.19
N LEU A 129 -0.48 18.77 -13.31
CA LEU A 129 -0.95 17.43 -13.67
C LEU A 129 -2.37 17.22 -13.15
N THR A 130 -3.27 16.83 -14.03
CA THR A 130 -4.66 16.49 -13.69
C THR A 130 -5.02 15.12 -14.25
N TRP A 131 -5.75 14.31 -13.48
CA TRP A 131 -6.25 13.03 -13.96
C TRP A 131 -7.55 13.22 -14.73
N SER A 132 -7.63 12.68 -15.95
CA SER A 132 -8.87 12.68 -16.73
C SER A 132 -9.49 11.28 -16.76
N PRO A 133 -10.64 11.06 -16.09
CA PRO A 133 -11.35 9.78 -16.16
C PRO A 133 -11.79 9.43 -17.60
N ARG A 134 -12.11 10.45 -18.41
CA ARG A 134 -12.54 10.25 -19.81
C ARG A 134 -11.43 9.70 -20.68
N HIS A 135 -10.20 10.20 -20.50
CA HIS A 135 -9.04 9.79 -21.30
C HIS A 135 -8.21 8.68 -20.62
N ASN A 136 -8.61 8.26 -19.41
CA ASN A 136 -7.88 7.32 -18.56
C ASN A 136 -6.38 7.63 -18.50
N SER A 137 -6.03 8.91 -18.43
CA SER A 137 -4.65 9.39 -18.50
C SER A 137 -4.51 10.71 -17.76
N THR A 138 -3.26 11.01 -17.39
CA THR A 138 -2.86 12.30 -16.82
C THR A 138 -2.70 13.31 -17.95
N LEU A 139 -3.39 14.44 -17.84
CA LEU A 139 -3.26 15.58 -18.72
C LEU A 139 -2.35 16.64 -18.09
N VAL A 140 -1.64 17.36 -18.94
CA VAL A 140 -0.80 18.49 -18.54
C VAL A 140 -1.59 19.78 -18.79
N ASP A 141 -1.85 20.54 -17.73
CA ASP A 141 -2.52 21.83 -17.75
C ASP A 141 -1.79 22.82 -16.84
N TYR A 142 -1.04 23.75 -17.45
CA TYR A 142 -0.27 24.74 -16.71
C TYR A 142 -1.09 25.87 -16.08
N THR A 143 -2.42 25.87 -16.23
CA THR A 143 -3.31 26.89 -15.63
C THR A 143 -3.09 27.03 -14.11
N TRP A 144 -2.74 25.92 -13.43
CA TRP A 144 -2.47 25.90 -11.99
C TRP A 144 -0.97 25.82 -11.62
N SER A 145 -0.08 26.05 -12.58
CA SER A 145 1.37 26.16 -12.34
C SER A 145 1.87 27.59 -12.15
N VAL A 146 0.94 28.54 -12.06
CA VAL A 146 1.18 29.92 -11.65
C VAL A 146 0.70 30.12 -10.21
N GLY A 147 1.48 30.86 -9.40
CA GLY A 147 1.13 31.17 -8.02
C GLY A 147 2.00 30.47 -6.97
N GLN A 148 1.43 30.15 -5.80
CA GLN A 148 2.14 29.63 -4.64
C GLN A 148 2.33 28.10 -4.74
N THR A 149 3.28 27.65 -5.56
CA THR A 149 3.54 26.23 -5.80
C THR A 149 5.03 25.98 -6.06
N PRO A 150 5.65 24.95 -5.46
CA PRO A 150 7.02 24.56 -5.80
C PRO A 150 7.10 23.84 -7.15
N PHE A 151 5.98 23.56 -7.81
CA PHE A 151 5.93 22.80 -9.06
C PHE A 151 5.90 23.69 -10.29
N GLY A 152 6.38 23.11 -11.40
CA GLY A 152 6.29 23.72 -12.73
C GLY A 152 7.33 24.82 -12.96
N PRO A 153 7.33 25.41 -14.15
CA PRO A 153 8.32 26.42 -14.54
C PRO A 153 7.85 27.86 -14.27
N PHE A 154 6.57 28.09 -13.98
CA PHE A 154 5.95 29.43 -13.92
C PHE A 154 5.75 29.97 -12.49
N SER A 155 6.38 29.34 -11.50
CA SER A 155 6.41 29.82 -10.12
C SER A 155 7.84 29.81 -9.61
N ASP A 156 8.21 30.88 -8.91
CA ASP A 156 9.52 31.05 -8.29
C ASP A 156 9.49 30.81 -6.77
N ILE A 157 8.34 30.37 -6.23
CA ILE A 157 8.12 30.28 -4.77
C ILE A 157 8.23 28.81 -4.32
N SER A 158 8.97 28.55 -3.24
CA SER A 158 9.09 27.22 -2.60
C SER A 158 7.94 26.88 -1.63
N SER A 159 7.17 27.90 -1.22
CA SER A 159 6.07 27.72 -0.26
C SER A 159 4.84 27.01 -0.85
N LEU A 160 4.04 26.39 0.03
CA LEU A 160 2.94 25.52 -0.35
C LEU A 160 1.58 26.21 -0.26
N SER A 161 0.80 26.09 -1.33
CA SER A 161 -0.62 26.46 -1.34
C SER A 161 -1.46 25.59 -0.39
N PHE A 162 -2.66 26.07 -0.08
CA PHE A 162 -3.64 25.31 0.70
C PHE A 162 -3.90 23.91 0.11
N VAL A 163 -4.08 23.82 -1.21
CA VAL A 163 -4.40 22.56 -1.91
C VAL A 163 -3.28 21.53 -1.74
N GLN A 164 -2.01 21.97 -1.77
CA GLN A 164 -0.86 21.08 -1.58
C GLN A 164 -0.72 20.61 -0.15
N LYS A 165 -0.93 21.51 0.82
CA LYS A 165 -0.91 21.17 2.25
C LYS A 165 -2.04 20.19 2.60
N ASP A 166 -3.23 20.42 2.06
CA ASP A 166 -4.39 19.55 2.21
C ASP A 166 -4.12 18.17 1.59
N ALA A 167 -3.66 18.12 0.34
CA ALA A 167 -3.32 16.89 -0.35
C ALA A 167 -2.26 16.08 0.41
N ALA A 168 -1.21 16.72 0.92
CA ALA A 168 -0.16 16.05 1.69
C ALA A 168 -0.72 15.36 2.94
N LYS A 169 -1.58 16.05 3.71
CA LYS A 169 -2.22 15.49 4.91
C LYS A 169 -3.18 14.36 4.56
N ARG A 170 -4.02 14.56 3.54
CA ARG A 170 -5.01 13.60 3.07
C ARG A 170 -4.36 12.31 2.55
N ASN A 171 -3.30 12.42 1.76
CA ASN A 171 -2.62 11.26 1.18
C ASN A 171 -2.04 10.33 2.23
N VAL A 172 -1.51 10.87 3.35
CA VAL A 172 -1.03 10.05 4.48
C VAL A 172 -2.16 9.23 5.08
N ILE A 173 -3.31 9.86 5.33
CA ILE A 173 -4.48 9.21 5.90
C ILE A 173 -5.02 8.13 4.95
N LEU A 174 -5.16 8.44 3.66
CA LEU A 174 -5.62 7.47 2.66
C LEU A 174 -4.67 6.28 2.51
N THR A 175 -3.36 6.54 2.54
CA THR A 175 -2.35 5.47 2.50
C THR A 175 -2.44 4.61 3.75
N SER A 176 -2.53 5.21 4.95
CA SER A 176 -2.71 4.47 6.21
C SER A 176 -4.02 3.68 6.26
N LEU A 177 -5.11 4.21 5.70
CA LEU A 177 -6.37 3.47 5.57
C LEU A 177 -6.18 2.25 4.69
N ASN A 178 -5.56 2.41 3.53
CA ASN A 178 -5.30 1.31 2.61
C ASN A 178 -4.43 0.23 3.29
N THR A 179 -3.33 0.61 3.96
CA THR A 179 -2.49 -0.37 4.67
C THR A 179 -3.25 -1.07 5.81
N THR A 180 -4.07 -0.34 6.58
CA THR A 180 -4.86 -0.93 7.67
C THR A 180 -5.91 -1.89 7.13
N ILE A 181 -6.58 -1.56 6.02
CA ILE A 181 -7.55 -2.45 5.36
C ILE A 181 -6.86 -3.69 4.80
N SER A 182 -5.75 -3.54 4.08
CA SER A 182 -4.98 -4.68 3.57
C SER A 182 -4.53 -5.61 4.69
N SER A 183 -3.96 -5.07 5.77
CA SER A 183 -3.54 -5.88 6.92
C SER A 183 -4.74 -6.50 7.68
N ALA A 184 -5.90 -5.87 7.70
CA ALA A 184 -7.13 -6.48 8.24
C ALA A 184 -7.59 -7.68 7.40
N ILE A 185 -7.51 -7.57 6.07
CA ILE A 185 -7.77 -8.68 5.15
C ILE A 185 -6.79 -9.82 5.42
N ASP A 186 -5.49 -9.52 5.53
CA ASP A 186 -4.46 -10.53 5.81
C ASP A 186 -4.70 -11.30 7.12
N VAL A 187 -5.16 -10.59 8.18
CA VAL A 187 -5.52 -11.22 9.47
C VAL A 187 -6.74 -12.13 9.33
N ILE A 188 -7.75 -11.73 8.56
CA ILE A 188 -8.94 -12.55 8.31
C ILE A 188 -8.57 -13.78 7.49
N ASP A 189 -7.80 -13.62 6.42
CA ASP A 189 -7.35 -14.72 5.57
C ASP A 189 -6.51 -15.72 6.36
N SER A 190 -5.65 -15.22 7.25
CA SER A 190 -4.89 -16.06 8.19
C SER A 190 -5.82 -16.83 9.13
N ALA A 191 -6.83 -16.16 9.72
CA ALA A 191 -7.79 -16.82 10.59
C ALA A 191 -8.57 -17.92 9.86
N VAL A 192 -9.01 -17.66 8.62
CA VAL A 192 -9.70 -18.65 7.77
C VAL A 192 -8.78 -19.85 7.47
N ALA A 193 -7.52 -19.61 7.14
CA ALA A 193 -6.55 -20.66 6.85
C ALA A 193 -6.34 -21.62 8.04
N TYR A 194 -6.43 -21.12 9.27
CA TYR A 194 -6.27 -21.93 10.49
C TYR A 194 -7.56 -22.58 11.00
N GLY A 195 -8.64 -22.62 10.21
CA GLY A 195 -9.92 -23.24 10.60
C GLY A 195 -10.98 -22.26 11.09
N GLY A 196 -10.75 -20.96 10.91
CA GLY A 196 -11.73 -19.90 11.07
C GLY A 196 -12.27 -19.76 12.50
N GLU A 197 -13.56 -19.47 12.61
CA GLU A 197 -14.23 -19.22 13.88
C GLU A 197 -14.18 -20.43 14.84
N ALA A 198 -14.22 -21.66 14.32
CA ALA A 198 -14.26 -22.87 15.13
C ALA A 198 -13.04 -22.99 16.06
N VAL A 199 -11.85 -22.64 15.57
CA VAL A 199 -10.62 -22.68 16.37
C VAL A 199 -10.63 -21.58 17.42
N LEU A 200 -11.04 -20.36 17.04
CA LEU A 200 -11.14 -19.23 17.98
C LEU A 200 -12.16 -19.50 19.10
N VAL A 201 -13.26 -20.18 18.80
CA VAL A 201 -14.27 -20.58 19.79
C VAL A 201 -13.73 -21.70 20.70
N LYS A 202 -13.08 -22.72 20.14
CA LYS A 202 -12.49 -23.83 20.90
C LYS A 202 -11.52 -23.35 21.97
N GLN A 203 -10.80 -22.26 21.69
CA GLN A 203 -9.78 -21.70 22.58
C GLN A 203 -10.29 -20.51 23.41
N HIS A 204 -11.60 -20.24 23.42
CA HIS A 204 -12.22 -19.13 24.14
C HIS A 204 -11.71 -17.72 23.78
N ARG A 205 -11.13 -17.54 22.58
CA ARG A 205 -10.57 -16.27 22.10
C ARG A 205 -11.50 -15.50 21.14
N HIS A 206 -12.60 -16.13 20.73
CA HIS A 206 -13.58 -15.54 19.81
C HIS A 206 -14.15 -14.20 20.28
N SER A 207 -14.47 -14.07 21.57
CA SER A 207 -15.04 -12.83 22.13
C SER A 207 -14.04 -11.67 22.06
N GLU A 208 -12.77 -11.92 22.36
CA GLU A 208 -11.70 -10.93 22.27
C GLU A 208 -11.51 -10.47 20.82
N PHE A 209 -11.42 -11.42 19.88
CA PHE A 209 -11.32 -11.11 18.45
C PHE A 209 -12.48 -10.22 17.99
N MET A 210 -13.72 -10.58 18.35
CA MET A 210 -14.90 -9.85 17.92
C MET A 210 -14.99 -8.45 18.56
N GLN A 211 -14.56 -8.29 19.81
CA GLN A 211 -14.47 -6.97 20.45
C GLN A 211 -13.46 -6.07 19.74
N ARG A 212 -12.27 -6.60 19.41
CA ARG A 212 -11.23 -5.85 18.67
C ARG A 212 -11.68 -5.49 17.26
N TRP A 213 -12.34 -6.41 16.56
CA TRP A 213 -12.91 -6.14 15.25
C TRP A 213 -13.96 -5.03 15.28
N ASN A 214 -14.86 -5.04 16.27
CA ASN A 214 -15.86 -3.99 16.42
C ASN A 214 -15.24 -2.62 16.72
N LEU A 215 -14.17 -2.57 17.53
CA LEU A 215 -13.42 -1.34 17.81
C LEU A 215 -12.66 -0.83 16.58
N LEU A 216 -12.01 -1.72 15.82
CA LEU A 216 -11.39 -1.40 14.53
C LEU A 216 -12.44 -0.79 13.57
N LYS A 217 -13.58 -1.50 13.46
CA LYS A 217 -14.90 -1.05 12.95
C LYS A 217 -15.13 0.45 13.15
N TYR A 218 -15.40 0.74 14.41
CA TYR A 218 -15.76 2.06 14.91
C TYR A 218 -14.68 3.12 14.62
N LYS A 219 -13.41 2.80 14.88
CA LYS A 219 -12.29 3.74 14.70
C LYS A 219 -12.09 4.09 13.22
N MET A 220 -12.25 3.14 12.30
CA MET A 220 -12.21 3.41 10.87
C MET A 220 -13.35 4.34 10.44
N GLU A 221 -14.58 4.08 10.88
CA GLU A 221 -15.74 4.95 10.59
C GLU A 221 -15.54 6.37 11.13
N LYS A 222 -15.01 6.50 12.35
CA LYS A 222 -14.66 7.81 12.93
C LYS A 222 -13.53 8.51 12.18
N SER A 223 -12.52 7.78 11.72
CA SER A 223 -11.48 8.36 10.86
C SER A 223 -12.05 8.91 9.55
N VAL A 224 -12.94 8.18 8.89
CA VAL A 224 -13.58 8.63 7.64
C VAL A 224 -14.46 9.84 7.89
N SER A 225 -15.20 9.86 9.01
CA SER A 225 -16.01 11.01 9.41
C SER A 225 -15.16 12.23 9.74
N ALA A 226 -14.03 12.09 10.43
CA ALA A 226 -13.11 13.20 10.67
C ALA A 226 -12.50 13.72 9.36
N LEU A 227 -12.11 12.80 8.46
CA LEU A 227 -11.59 13.14 7.14
C LEU A 227 -12.60 13.93 6.29
N SER A 228 -13.90 13.63 6.36
CA SER A 228 -14.93 14.38 5.63
C SER A 228 -15.09 15.82 6.12
N HIS A 229 -14.68 16.11 7.36
CA HIS A 229 -14.65 17.45 7.93
C HIS A 229 -13.29 18.14 7.76
N ASN A 230 -12.34 17.53 7.03
CA ASN A 230 -10.95 17.95 6.91
C ASN A 230 -10.21 18.05 8.26
N ASP A 231 -10.68 17.31 9.29
CA ASP A 231 -10.00 17.18 10.57
C ASP A 231 -8.96 16.05 10.47
N PHE A 232 -7.81 16.39 9.88
CA PHE A 232 -6.75 15.44 9.61
C PHE A 232 -6.06 14.92 10.87
N GLU A 233 -6.01 15.71 11.94
CA GLU A 233 -5.39 15.31 13.21
C GLU A 233 -6.23 14.24 13.91
N MET A 234 -7.54 14.46 13.99
CA MET A 234 -8.46 13.49 14.56
C MET A 234 -8.54 12.21 13.72
N ALA A 235 -8.55 12.33 12.39
CA ALA A 235 -8.51 11.17 11.50
C ALA A 235 -7.25 10.33 11.71
N LEU A 236 -6.07 10.97 11.76
CA LEU A 236 -4.80 10.29 12.01
C LEU A 236 -4.76 9.65 13.41
N TYR A 237 -5.31 10.32 14.43
CA TYR A 237 -5.42 9.77 15.78
C TYR A 237 -6.21 8.45 15.80
N TYR A 238 -7.40 8.42 15.19
CA TYR A 238 -8.20 7.20 15.13
C TYR A 238 -7.51 6.08 14.35
N LEU A 239 -6.81 6.39 13.25
CA LEU A 239 -6.07 5.38 12.47
C LEU A 239 -4.89 4.77 13.23
N ARG A 240 -4.10 5.60 13.91
CA ARG A 240 -3.02 5.11 14.77
C ARG A 240 -3.59 4.24 15.90
N SER A 241 -4.69 4.68 16.52
CA SER A 241 -5.39 3.90 17.53
C SER A 241 -5.95 2.57 17.00
N ALA A 242 -6.41 2.54 15.75
CA ALA A 242 -6.92 1.34 15.08
C ALA A 242 -5.81 0.30 14.80
N SER A 243 -4.59 0.76 14.57
CA SER A 243 -3.43 -0.12 14.36
C SER A 243 -3.15 -1.01 15.58
N HIS A 244 -3.43 -0.52 16.80
CA HIS A 244 -3.32 -1.33 18.03
C HIS A 244 -4.36 -2.46 18.11
N ASP A 245 -5.59 -2.21 17.66
CA ASP A 245 -6.62 -3.26 17.63
C ASP A 245 -6.27 -4.31 16.59
N LEU A 246 -5.78 -3.87 15.42
CA LEU A 246 -5.34 -4.77 14.37
C LEU A 246 -4.17 -5.66 14.83
N TYR A 247 -3.16 -5.09 15.48
CA TYR A 247 -2.06 -5.86 16.07
C TYR A 247 -2.56 -6.88 17.12
N SER A 248 -3.53 -6.48 17.95
CA SER A 248 -4.14 -7.38 18.94
C SER A 248 -4.94 -8.51 18.25
N MET A 249 -5.64 -8.23 17.15
CA MET A 249 -6.31 -9.28 16.38
C MET A 249 -5.31 -10.27 15.78
N HIS A 250 -4.22 -9.75 15.21
CA HIS A 250 -3.14 -10.58 14.68
C HIS A 250 -2.55 -11.48 15.76
N SER A 251 -2.30 -10.96 16.97
CA SER A 251 -1.78 -11.78 18.07
C SER A 251 -2.77 -12.84 18.55
N VAL A 252 -4.08 -12.54 18.59
CA VAL A 252 -5.12 -13.53 18.91
C VAL A 252 -5.11 -14.68 17.89
N VAL A 253 -5.08 -14.37 16.59
CA VAL A 253 -5.06 -15.38 15.52
C VAL A 253 -3.76 -16.19 15.55
N TYR A 254 -2.63 -15.53 15.80
CA TYR A 254 -1.32 -16.18 15.90
C TYR A 254 -1.25 -17.14 17.09
N LEU A 255 -1.70 -16.73 18.27
CA LEU A 255 -1.73 -17.62 19.43
C LEU A 255 -2.70 -18.78 19.20
N ALA A 256 -3.80 -18.51 18.49
CA ALA A 256 -4.76 -19.55 18.15
C ALA A 256 -4.19 -20.60 17.20
N SER A 257 -3.36 -20.20 16.24
CA SER A 257 -2.75 -21.12 15.27
C SER A 257 -1.73 -22.07 15.90
N GLN A 258 -1.05 -21.67 16.98
CA GLN A 258 -0.07 -22.52 17.68
C GLN A 258 -0.68 -23.76 18.33
N GLU A 259 -1.96 -23.69 18.68
CA GLU A 259 -2.70 -24.76 19.35
C GLU A 259 -3.51 -25.62 18.34
N VAL A 260 -3.32 -25.40 17.03
CA VAL A 260 -3.98 -26.19 15.98
C VAL A 260 -3.18 -27.48 15.75
N GLU A 261 -3.81 -28.61 16.02
CA GLU A 261 -3.27 -29.92 15.71
C GLU A 261 -3.46 -30.24 14.22
N ALA A 262 -2.37 -30.62 13.54
CA ALA A 262 -2.43 -31.06 12.17
C ALA A 262 -3.15 -32.42 12.07
N SER A 263 -4.33 -32.43 11.44
CA SER A 263 -5.09 -33.63 11.12
C SER A 263 -4.90 -33.96 9.64
N LEU A 264 -4.45 -35.19 9.34
CA LEU A 264 -4.29 -35.69 7.98
C LEU A 264 -5.58 -36.40 7.56
N ASP A 265 -6.49 -35.65 6.93
CA ASP A 265 -7.79 -36.15 6.47
C ASP A 265 -7.61 -36.90 5.13
N CYS A 266 -7.02 -38.10 5.20
CA CYS A 266 -6.59 -38.85 4.01
C CYS A 266 -7.78 -39.42 3.22
N PHE A 267 -8.85 -39.81 3.91
CA PHE A 267 -10.01 -40.45 3.31
C PHE A 267 -11.26 -40.12 4.10
N LYS A 268 -12.30 -39.71 3.38
CA LYS A 268 -13.64 -39.57 3.94
C LYS A 268 -14.22 -40.97 4.08
N ASP A 269 -14.22 -41.52 5.30
CA ASP A 269 -14.79 -42.83 5.55
C ASP A 269 -16.24 -42.88 5.02
N PRO A 270 -16.66 -43.97 4.35
CA PRO A 270 -18.04 -44.10 3.92
C PRO A 270 -18.95 -43.99 5.16
N PRO A 271 -20.09 -43.27 5.06
CA PRO A 271 -20.97 -43.08 6.19
C PRO A 271 -21.32 -44.42 6.82
N PHE A 272 -21.20 -44.52 8.15
CA PHE A 272 -21.49 -45.74 8.88
C PHE A 272 -22.86 -46.28 8.46
N PRO A 273 -23.00 -47.57 8.08
CA PRO A 273 -24.18 -48.09 7.41
C PRO A 273 -25.32 -48.32 8.41
N TRP A 274 -25.86 -47.24 8.98
CA TRP A 274 -26.96 -47.24 9.94
C TRP A 274 -28.18 -48.01 9.44
N GLY A 275 -28.45 -47.99 8.12
CA GLY A 275 -29.50 -48.77 7.49
C GLY A 275 -29.28 -50.29 7.64
N ALA A 276 -28.06 -50.78 7.41
CA ALA A 276 -27.77 -52.21 7.54
C ALA A 276 -27.81 -52.66 9.02
N VAL A 277 -27.32 -51.81 9.93
CA VAL A 277 -27.33 -52.08 11.37
C VAL A 277 -28.75 -52.10 11.93
N SER A 278 -29.60 -51.15 11.54
CA SER A 278 -30.99 -51.09 11.98
C SER A 278 -31.84 -52.24 11.41
N VAL A 279 -31.67 -52.61 10.15
CA VAL A 279 -32.35 -53.79 9.56
C VAL A 279 -31.92 -55.08 10.25
N SER A 280 -30.63 -55.24 10.54
CA SER A 280 -30.11 -56.40 11.26
C SER A 280 -30.63 -56.45 12.70
N GLY A 281 -30.68 -55.31 13.38
CA GLY A 281 -31.25 -55.19 14.73
C GLY A 281 -32.74 -55.54 14.76
N VAL A 282 -33.54 -55.02 13.84
CA VAL A 282 -34.97 -55.35 13.72
C VAL A 282 -35.17 -56.82 13.38
N GLY A 283 -34.36 -57.39 12.49
CA GLY A 283 -34.39 -58.80 12.13
C GLY A 283 -34.12 -59.73 13.32
N LEU A 284 -33.13 -59.41 14.14
CA LEU A 284 -32.82 -60.16 15.37
C LEU A 284 -33.94 -60.06 16.41
N VAL A 285 -34.55 -58.88 16.57
CA VAL A 285 -35.70 -58.69 17.47
C VAL A 285 -36.94 -59.45 16.96
N ALA A 286 -37.19 -59.45 15.65
CA ALA A 286 -38.29 -60.21 15.06
C ALA A 286 -38.07 -61.73 15.19
N LEU A 287 -36.85 -62.22 14.93
CA LEU A 287 -36.50 -63.63 15.10
C LEU A 287 -36.61 -64.09 16.56
N SER A 288 -36.10 -63.29 17.50
CA SER A 288 -36.24 -63.58 18.94
C SER A 288 -37.71 -63.54 19.40
N TYR A 289 -38.52 -62.63 18.86
CA TYR A 289 -39.96 -62.59 19.12
C TYR A 289 -40.69 -63.83 18.58
N VAL A 290 -40.41 -64.24 17.33
CA VAL A 290 -40.98 -65.43 16.71
C VAL A 290 -40.54 -66.69 17.43
N TYR A 291 -39.27 -66.77 17.85
CA TYR A 291 -38.75 -67.87 18.65
C TYR A 291 -39.45 -67.95 20.02
N ALA A 292 -39.59 -66.82 20.72
CA ALA A 292 -40.26 -66.74 22.02
C ALA A 292 -41.77 -67.06 21.94
N LYS A 293 -42.42 -66.79 20.80
CA LYS A 293 -43.84 -67.11 20.57
C LYS A 293 -44.11 -68.32 19.69
N ARG A 294 -43.09 -69.12 19.39
CA ARG A 294 -43.16 -70.30 18.50
C ARG A 294 -44.31 -71.24 18.85
N ASP A 295 -44.50 -71.55 20.14
CA ASP A 295 -45.54 -72.50 20.59
C ASP A 295 -46.96 -71.93 20.52
N ARG A 296 -47.10 -70.59 20.45
CA ARG A 296 -48.39 -69.91 20.24
C ARG A 296 -48.70 -69.74 18.75
N LEU A 297 -47.69 -69.47 17.93
CA LEU A 297 -47.83 -69.22 16.49
C LEU A 297 -47.96 -70.50 15.66
N PHE A 298 -47.27 -71.58 16.04
CA PHE A 298 -47.27 -72.86 15.32
C PHE A 298 -48.14 -73.94 15.98
N LYS A 299 -49.21 -73.56 16.70
CA LYS A 299 -50.26 -74.50 17.09
C LYS A 299 -50.99 -75.00 15.83
N SER A 300 -50.47 -76.07 15.26
CA SER A 300 -51.12 -76.85 14.22
C SER A 300 -52.50 -77.29 14.74
N LYS A 301 -53.58 -76.89 14.05
CA LYS A 301 -54.85 -77.63 14.07
C LYS A 301 -54.62 -78.98 13.36
N ARG A 302 -53.87 -79.88 13.97
CA ARG A 302 -53.77 -81.26 13.50
C ARG A 302 -54.99 -82.01 14.01
N LYS A 303 -55.80 -82.44 13.05
CA LYS A 303 -57.03 -83.23 13.18
C LYS A 303 -56.86 -84.35 14.22
N GLN A 304 -57.76 -84.42 15.18
CA GLN A 304 -58.14 -85.68 15.85
C GLN A 304 -59.43 -86.16 15.18
N PHE A 305 -59.32 -87.24 14.41
CA PHE A 305 -60.34 -88.30 14.41
C PHE A 305 -59.92 -89.27 15.51
#